data_AF-A0AAW2R716-F1
#
_entry.id   AF-A0AAW2R716-F1
#
_cell.length_a   1.000
_cell.length_b   1.000
_cell.length_c   1.000
_cell.angle_alpha   90.00
_cell.angle_beta   90.00
_cell.angle_gamma   90.00
#
_symmetry.space_group_name_H-M   'P 1'
#
loop_
_entity.id
_entity.type
_entity.pdbx_description
1 polymer ?
#
loop_
_entity_poly.entity_id
_entity_poly.type
_entity_poly.pdbx_seq_one_letter_code
_entity_poly.pdbx_strand_id
1 'polypeptide(L)'
;MAVDVAPFKLKGTIKDNGAQKNNIPYEKPQGKLTLKEMQARKYPFLDSNVFGIFDDLLEANLINLPEMKQHEEAERKDDPKYCKYHHLDGHAI
;
A
#
# COMPACT_ATOMS: atom_id res chain seq x y z
N MET A 1 -19.77 -12.57 15.02
CA MET A 1 -20.10 -12.66 13.58
C MET A 1 -18.99 -13.47 12.93
N ALA A 2 -19.28 -14.65 12.38
CA ALA A 2 -18.32 -15.41 11.60
C ALA A 2 -18.28 -14.79 10.20
N VAL A 3 -17.14 -14.24 9.81
CA VAL A 3 -16.92 -13.74 8.45
C VAL A 3 -16.30 -14.88 7.65
N ASP A 4 -17.07 -15.42 6.72
CA ASP A 4 -16.63 -16.47 5.81
C ASP A 4 -15.69 -15.86 4.76
N VAL A 5 -14.41 -15.70 5.11
CA VAL A 5 -13.41 -15.15 4.20
C VAL A 5 -12.86 -16.28 3.34
N ALA A 6 -13.38 -16.40 2.11
CA ALA A 6 -12.79 -17.28 1.11
C ALA A 6 -11.37 -16.82 0.76
N PRO A 7 -10.39 -17.74 0.61
CA PRO A 7 -9.02 -17.37 0.31
C PRO A 7 -8.92 -16.77 -1.10
N PHE A 8 -8.56 -15.49 -1.19
CA PHE A 8 -8.27 -14.80 -2.45
C PHE A 8 -6.90 -15.23 -2.99
N LYS A 9 -6.82 -15.50 -4.30
CA LYS A 9 -5.59 -15.89 -4.98
C LYS A 9 -5.06 -14.70 -5.75
N LEU A 10 -3.88 -14.22 -5.34
CA LEU A 10 -3.13 -13.22 -6.09
C LEU A 10 -2.57 -13.88 -7.35
N LYS A 11 -2.82 -13.25 -8.48
CA LYS A 11 -2.41 -13.73 -9.79
C LYS A 11 -0.97 -13.35 -10.07
N GLY A 12 -0.50 -12.20 -9.57
CA GLY A 12 0.87 -11.66 -9.55
C GLY A 12 1.64 -11.84 -10.86
N THR A 13 2.20 -10.79 -11.46
CA THR A 13 2.95 -10.93 -12.72
C THR A 13 4.22 -11.79 -12.55
N ILE A 14 4.07 -13.12 -12.64
CA ILE A 14 5.15 -14.09 -12.52
C ILE A 14 5.87 -14.13 -13.88
N LYS A 15 6.96 -13.37 -13.98
CA LYS A 15 8.09 -13.79 -14.82
C LYS A 15 8.92 -14.73 -13.95
N ASP A 16 8.57 -16.02 -13.98
CA ASP A 16 9.30 -17.06 -13.26
C ASP A 16 10.75 -17.09 -13.75
N ASN A 17 11.66 -16.58 -12.92
CA ASN A 17 13.07 -16.94 -12.97
C ASN A 17 13.47 -17.26 -11.53
N GLY A 18 13.05 -18.45 -11.06
CA GLY A 18 13.51 -19.04 -9.81
C GLY A 18 12.79 -18.53 -8.56
N ALA A 19 11.77 -19.27 -8.14
CA ALA A 19 11.10 -19.08 -6.86
C ALA A 19 12.05 -19.28 -5.66
N GLN A 20 12.78 -18.24 -5.26
CA GLN A 20 13.37 -18.15 -3.92
C GLN A 20 12.24 -17.85 -2.93
N LYS A 21 11.60 -18.91 -2.43
CA LYS A 21 10.67 -18.85 -1.30
C LYS A 21 11.45 -18.55 -0.03
N ASN A 22 11.78 -17.28 0.19
CA ASN A 22 12.38 -16.82 1.42
C ASN A 22 11.27 -16.80 2.48
N ASN A 23 11.10 -17.91 3.21
CA ASN A 23 10.21 -17.98 4.38
C ASN A 23 10.83 -17.16 5.51
N ILE A 24 10.88 -15.82 5.38
CA ILE A 24 11.19 -14.95 6.49
C ILE A 24 9.92 -14.92 7.36
N PRO A 25 9.96 -15.42 8.61
CA PRO A 25 8.83 -15.30 9.50
C PRO A 25 8.47 -13.82 9.64
N TYR A 26 7.24 -13.47 9.27
CA TYR A 26 6.73 -12.12 9.51
C TYR A 26 6.48 -11.97 11.02
N GLU A 27 7.48 -11.42 11.71
CA GLU A 27 7.31 -11.02 13.09
C GLU A 27 6.62 -9.65 13.12
N LYS A 28 5.49 -9.58 13.82
CA LYS A 28 4.86 -8.29 14.13
C LYS A 28 5.74 -7.62 15.20
N PRO A 29 6.37 -6.46 14.90
CA PRO A 29 7.15 -5.75 15.89
C PRO A 29 6.24 -5.36 17.05
N GLN A 30 6.64 -5.75 18.26
CA GLN A 30 5.95 -5.36 19.49
C GLN A 30 6.55 -4.03 19.96
N GLY A 31 5.79 -2.94 19.84
CA GLY A 31 6.21 -1.61 20.30
C GLY A 31 6.24 -0.54 19.21
N LYS A 32 6.61 0.69 19.59
CA LYS A 32 6.77 1.81 18.66
C LYS A 32 8.12 1.68 17.95
N LEU A 33 8.09 1.41 16.65
CA LEU A 33 9.29 1.42 15.83
C LEU A 33 9.71 2.84 15.48
N THR A 34 11.02 3.05 15.39
CA THR A 34 11.60 4.24 14.77
C THR A 34 11.42 4.18 13.26
N LEU A 35 11.46 5.34 12.59
CA LEU A 35 11.33 5.44 11.14
C LEU A 35 12.36 4.56 10.40
N LYS A 36 13.61 4.55 10.87
CA LYS A 36 14.70 3.75 10.30
C LYS A 36 14.41 2.25 10.39
N GLU A 37 13.83 1.79 11.50
CA GLU A 37 13.43 0.39 11.68
C GLU A 37 12.27 0.01 10.76
N MET A 38 11.30 0.90 10.57
CA MET A 38 10.19 0.68 9.64
C MET A 38 10.68 0.55 8.18
N GLN A 39 11.61 1.40 7.77
CA GLN A 39 12.19 1.36 6.42
C GLN A 39 13.09 0.14 6.19
N ALA A 40 13.78 -0.33 7.22
CA ALA A 40 14.63 -1.52 7.14
C ALA A 40 13.84 -2.84 7.08
N ARG A 41 12.50 -2.76 7.21
CA ARG A 41 11.64 -3.95 7.25
C ARG A 41 11.63 -4.65 5.90
N LYS A 42 12.09 -5.91 5.90
CA LYS A 42 12.03 -6.78 4.73
C LYS A 42 10.71 -7.53 4.72
N TYR A 43 9.96 -7.37 3.65
CA TYR A 43 8.73 -8.13 3.43
C TYR A 43 9.05 -9.44 2.70
N PRO A 44 8.25 -10.51 2.91
CA PRO A 44 8.49 -11.82 2.29
C PRO A 44 8.09 -11.87 0.80
N PHE A 45 7.70 -10.75 0.20
CA PHE A 45 7.41 -10.62 -1.24
C PHE A 45 8.52 -9.83 -1.95
N LEU A 46 8.69 -10.10 -3.26
CA LEU A 46 9.64 -9.38 -4.10
C LEU A 46 9.10 -7.99 -4.44
N ASP A 47 9.98 -6.99 -4.55
CA ASP A 47 9.62 -5.63 -4.94
C ASP A 47 8.98 -5.58 -6.34
N SER A 48 9.41 -6.46 -7.25
CA SER A 48 8.82 -6.60 -8.59
C SER A 48 7.36 -7.05 -8.55
N ASN A 49 6.96 -7.78 -7.51
CA ASN A 49 5.62 -8.33 -7.38
C ASN A 49 4.65 -7.32 -6.76
N VAL A 50 5.15 -6.25 -6.15
CA VAL A 50 4.32 -5.26 -5.45
C VAL A 50 3.25 -4.69 -6.38
N PHE A 51 3.64 -4.27 -7.58
CA PHE A 51 2.70 -3.70 -8.57
C PHE A 51 1.59 -4.69 -8.95
N GLY A 52 1.94 -5.92 -9.32
CA GLY A 52 0.95 -6.92 -9.70
C GLY A 52 0.01 -7.32 -8.56
N ILE A 53 0.50 -7.33 -7.32
CA ILE A 53 -0.34 -7.59 -6.13
C ILE A 53 -1.36 -6.45 -5.96
N PHE A 54 -0.93 -5.19 -6.14
CA PHE A 54 -1.84 -4.05 -6.04
C PHE A 54 -2.92 -4.07 -7.12
N ASP A 55 -2.55 -4.39 -8.37
CA ASP A 55 -3.50 -4.50 -9.48
C ASP A 55 -4.56 -5.56 -9.20
N ASP A 56 -4.15 -6.75 -8.74
CA ASP A 56 -5.07 -7.84 -8.39
C ASP A 56 -6.04 -7.44 -7.27
N LEU A 57 -5.56 -6.71 -6.25
CA LEU A 57 -6.40 -6.27 -5.13
C LEU A 57 -7.41 -5.20 -5.54
N LEU A 58 -7.02 -4.30 -6.44
CA LEU A 58 -7.90 -3.29 -7.00
C LEU A 58 -8.95 -3.92 -7.92
N GLU A 59 -8.56 -4.85 -8.80
CA GLU A 59 -9.49 -5.58 -9.66
C GLU A 59 -10.53 -6.37 -8.85
N ALA A 60 -10.10 -6.99 -7.75
CA ALA A 60 -10.97 -7.71 -6.85
C ALA A 60 -11.81 -6.81 -5.93
N ASN A 61 -11.68 -5.48 -6.01
CA ASN A 61 -12.27 -4.50 -5.09
C ASN A 61 -12.04 -4.82 -3.60
N LEU A 62 -10.93 -5.51 -3.29
CA LEU A 62 -10.55 -5.84 -1.91
C LEU A 62 -9.95 -4.63 -1.19
N ILE A 63 -9.42 -3.68 -1.97
CA ILE A 63 -9.01 -2.36 -1.51
C ILE A 63 -9.67 -1.31 -2.41
N ASN A 64 -10.02 -0.16 -1.84
CA ASN A 64 -10.48 1.00 -2.59
C ASN A 64 -9.50 2.14 -2.37
N LEU A 65 -9.18 2.88 -3.43
CA LEU A 65 -8.41 4.10 -3.30
C LEU A 65 -9.34 5.22 -2.81
N PRO A 66 -8.91 6.05 -1.84
CA PRO A 66 -9.71 7.19 -1.43
C PRO A 66 -9.88 8.16 -2.59
N GLU A 67 -11.11 8.63 -2.79
CA GLU A 67 -11.37 9.71 -3.74
C GLU A 67 -10.68 10.99 -3.26
N MET A 68 -10.02 11.69 -4.19
CA MET A 68 -9.39 12.98 -3.93
C MET A 68 -10.47 14.01 -3.60
N LYS A 69 -10.55 14.42 -2.33
CA LYS A 69 -11.68 15.23 -1.81
C LYS A 69 -11.74 16.70 -2.29
N GLN A 70 -10.66 17.25 -2.86
CA GLN A 70 -10.58 18.69 -3.20
C GLN A 70 -10.09 18.95 -4.63
N HIS A 71 -10.70 18.34 -5.65
CA HIS A 71 -10.23 18.45 -7.03
C HIS A 71 -10.14 19.90 -7.57
N GLU A 72 -10.90 20.85 -7.01
CA GLU A 72 -11.00 22.24 -7.48
C GLU A 72 -9.75 23.10 -7.19
N GLU A 73 -8.94 22.74 -6.19
CA GLU A 73 -7.73 23.51 -5.81
C GLU A 73 -6.43 22.98 -6.44
N ALA A 74 -6.51 21.94 -7.30
CA ALA A 74 -5.34 21.29 -7.91
C ALA A 74 -4.53 22.19 -8.88
N GLU A 75 -5.11 23.31 -9.31
CA GLU A 75 -4.44 24.34 -10.11
C GLU A 75 -3.63 25.33 -9.26
N ARG A 76 -3.83 25.41 -7.94
CA ARG A 76 -3.10 26.33 -7.06
C ARG A 76 -1.80 25.73 -6.52
N LYS A 77 -0.94 25.24 -7.41
CA LYS A 77 0.41 24.77 -7.01
C LYS A 77 1.32 25.91 -6.54
N ASP A 78 1.01 27.14 -6.93
CA ASP A 78 1.79 28.34 -6.62
C ASP A 78 1.42 29.00 -5.28
N ASP A 79 0.41 28.50 -4.55
CA ASP A 79 0.04 29.05 -3.26
C ASP A 79 1.04 28.58 -2.16
N PRO A 80 1.68 29.49 -1.40
CA PRO A 80 2.59 29.10 -0.32
C PRO A 80 1.90 28.34 0.84
N LYS A 81 0.57 28.33 0.91
CA LYS A 81 -0.23 27.51 1.82
C LYS A 81 -0.58 26.14 1.26
N TYR A 82 -0.20 25.84 0.00
CA TYR A 82 -0.46 24.55 -0.63
C TYR A 82 0.35 23.42 0.04
N CYS A 83 -0.35 22.49 0.69
CA CYS A 83 0.23 21.26 1.22
C CYS A 83 -0.41 20.04 0.55
N LYS A 84 0.40 19.25 -0.17
CA LYS A 84 -0.03 18.04 -0.90
C LYS A 84 -0.76 17.02 -0.02
N TYR A 85 -0.39 16.92 1.26
CA TYR A 85 -0.97 15.94 2.19
C TYR A 85 -2.33 16.39 2.75
N HIS A 86 -2.52 17.67 3.04
CA HIS A 86 -3.82 18.21 3.48
C HIS A 86 -4.89 18.04 2.40
N HIS A 87 -4.48 18.09 1.14
CA HIS A 87 -5.33 17.93 -0.05
C HIS A 87 -5.80 16.49 -0.25
N LEU A 88 -4.88 15.52 -0.13
CA LEU A 88 -5.18 14.10 -0.39
C LEU A 88 -5.97 13.46 0.75
N ASP A 89 -5.62 13.76 1.99
CA ASP A 89 -6.21 13.11 3.17
C ASP A 89 -7.30 13.96 3.84
N GLY A 90 -7.57 15.18 3.36
CA GLY A 90 -8.61 16.06 3.89
C GLY A 90 -8.37 16.49 5.34
N HIS A 91 -7.11 16.56 5.76
CA HIS A 91 -6.75 17.06 7.08
C HIS A 91 -6.94 18.58 7.12
N ALA A 92 -7.79 19.05 8.05
CA ALA A 92 -7.93 20.47 8.32
C ALA A 92 -6.63 21.03 8.94
N ILE A 93 -6.27 22.25 8.52
CA ILE A 93 -5.16 23.04 9.05
C ILE A 93 -5.56 23.66 10.39
#